data_AF-A0A7J5U081-F1
#
_entry.id   AF-A0A7J5U081-F1
#
_cell.length_a   1.000
_cell.length_b   1.000
_cell.length_c   1.000
_cell.angle_alpha   90.00
_cell.angle_beta   90.00
_cell.angle_gamma   90.00
#
_symmetry.space_group_name_H-M   'P 1'
#
loop_
_entity.id
_entity.type
_entity.pdbx_description
1 polymer ?
#
loop_
_entity_poly.entity_id
_entity_poly.type
_entity_poly.pdbx_seq_one_letter_code
_entity_poly.pdbx_strand_id
1 'polypeptide(L)'
;MQEKNGLELLVPRTQGEQLNISSFEESNGIKLPPVYKAFIRSYKLLGDDTIINPYNFYYPPQDRTRNFGDANHQNIDVLLGAFYEPVKCMELMNEFYPQEDAIWQQEVFLIGTNDMNHALLVGIGSANLDRIIIDRPDLEPRFISVAEDILDLIRGFSIRPEERMLYGPKLSQLYKNWGEDFWRIRETEAPQQ
;
A
#
# COMPACT_ATOMS: atom_id res chain seq x y z
N MET A 1 -21.29 6.97 2.28
CA MET A 1 -20.19 6.14 1.74
C MET A 1 -19.70 5.25 2.86
N GLN A 2 -19.48 3.96 2.59
CA GLN A 2 -19.06 2.98 3.59
C GLN A 2 -17.53 2.87 3.58
N GLU A 3 -16.90 2.85 4.75
CA GLU A 3 -15.48 2.53 4.95
C GLU A 3 -15.12 1.17 4.37
N LYS A 4 -13.92 1.08 3.78
CA LYS A 4 -13.37 -0.18 3.25
C LYS A 4 -12.22 -0.66 4.14
N ASN A 5 -12.20 -1.95 4.44
CA ASN A 5 -11.10 -2.56 5.20
C ASN A 5 -9.93 -2.94 4.27
N GLY A 6 -8.74 -3.18 4.82
CA GLY A 6 -7.52 -3.42 4.05
C GLY A 6 -7.59 -4.59 3.07
N LEU A 7 -8.31 -5.68 3.38
CA LEU A 7 -8.45 -6.80 2.43
C LEU A 7 -9.30 -6.44 1.22
N GLU A 8 -10.27 -5.54 1.37
CA GLU A 8 -11.07 -5.01 0.25
C GLU A 8 -10.26 -4.10 -0.68
N LEU A 9 -9.06 -3.65 -0.25
CA LEU A 9 -8.18 -2.80 -1.04
C LEU A 9 -7.28 -3.59 -1.98
N LEU A 10 -7.22 -4.91 -1.82
CA LEU A 10 -6.32 -5.79 -2.56
C LEU A 10 -7.03 -6.43 -3.76
N VAL A 11 -6.31 -6.56 -4.87
CA VAL A 11 -6.79 -7.29 -6.05
C VAL A 11 -6.39 -8.77 -5.92
N PRO A 12 -7.34 -9.72 -5.88
CA PRO A 12 -7.00 -11.14 -5.87
C PRO A 12 -6.41 -11.57 -7.22
N ARG A 13 -5.49 -12.54 -7.18
CA ARG A 13 -5.04 -13.25 -8.39
C ARG A 13 -6.12 -14.19 -8.90
N THR A 14 -6.10 -14.46 -10.20
CA THR A 14 -7.01 -15.44 -10.81
C THR A 14 -6.48 -16.87 -10.66
N GLN A 15 -7.36 -17.86 -10.74
CA GLN A 15 -6.94 -19.26 -10.82
C GLN A 15 -6.06 -19.46 -12.06
N GLY A 16 -4.82 -19.93 -11.85
CA GLY A 16 -3.84 -20.19 -12.91
C GLY A 16 -2.72 -19.16 -13.01
N GLU A 17 -2.87 -17.99 -12.40
CA GLU A 17 -1.78 -17.02 -12.26
C GLU A 17 -0.75 -17.55 -11.24
N GLN A 18 0.47 -17.80 -11.68
CA GLN A 18 1.54 -18.35 -10.82
C GLN A 18 2.74 -17.43 -10.76
N LEU A 19 3.21 -17.17 -9.54
CA LEU A 19 4.51 -16.54 -9.29
C LEU A 19 5.58 -17.62 -9.10
N ASN A 20 6.69 -17.49 -9.83
CA ASN A 20 7.84 -18.39 -9.67
C ASN A 20 8.73 -17.95 -8.49
N ILE A 21 8.19 -18.08 -7.27
CA ILE A 21 8.87 -17.67 -6.04
C ILE A 21 10.12 -18.53 -5.80
N SER A 22 10.07 -19.83 -6.10
CA SER A 22 11.19 -20.74 -5.84
C SER A 22 12.43 -20.38 -6.65
N SER A 23 12.28 -20.09 -7.95
CA SER A 23 13.39 -19.65 -8.79
C SER A 23 13.97 -18.32 -8.30
N PHE A 24 13.11 -17.40 -7.86
CA PHE A 24 13.54 -16.12 -7.31
C PHE A 24 14.35 -16.29 -6.01
N GLU A 25 13.86 -17.09 -5.06
CA GLU A 25 14.57 -17.41 -3.81
C GLU A 25 15.94 -18.04 -4.10
N GLU A 26 16.01 -18.99 -5.05
CA GLU A 26 17.25 -19.67 -5.42
C GLU A 26 18.26 -18.72 -6.07
N SER A 27 17.84 -17.90 -7.04
CA SER A 27 18.74 -16.97 -7.76
C SER A 27 19.30 -15.86 -6.87
N ASN A 28 18.59 -15.51 -5.79
CA ASN A 28 18.98 -14.41 -4.90
C ASN A 28 19.53 -14.89 -3.55
N GLY A 29 19.54 -16.20 -3.28
CA GLY A 29 20.03 -16.74 -2.02
C GLY A 29 19.20 -16.32 -0.80
N ILE A 30 17.91 -16.00 -0.99
CA ILE A 30 17.01 -15.58 0.09
C ILE A 30 15.86 -16.58 0.31
N LYS A 31 15.24 -16.53 1.49
CA LYS A 31 14.03 -17.30 1.80
C LYS A 31 12.94 -16.34 2.25
N LEU A 32 11.88 -16.25 1.43
CA LEU A 32 10.74 -15.42 1.78
C LEU A 32 9.91 -16.11 2.88
N PRO A 33 9.32 -15.35 3.80
CA PRO A 33 8.57 -15.91 4.91
C PRO A 33 7.29 -16.62 4.43
N PRO A 34 6.83 -17.69 5.11
CA PRO A 34 5.67 -18.46 4.67
C PRO A 34 4.39 -17.63 4.54
N VAL A 35 4.10 -16.73 5.48
CA VAL A 35 2.87 -15.92 5.45
C VAL A 35 2.93 -14.92 4.30
N TYR A 36 4.08 -14.27 4.11
CA TYR A 36 4.28 -13.39 2.96
C TYR A 36 4.17 -14.13 1.62
N LYS A 37 4.70 -15.35 1.52
CA LYS A 37 4.53 -16.18 0.32
C LYS A 37 3.07 -16.51 0.03
N ALA A 38 2.28 -16.81 1.06
CA ALA A 38 0.85 -17.03 0.90
C ALA A 38 0.16 -15.75 0.40
N PHE A 39 0.49 -14.60 0.99
CA PHE A 39 -0.03 -13.30 0.60
C PHE A 39 0.21 -12.98 -0.89
N ILE A 40 1.46 -13.02 -1.36
CA ILE A 40 1.78 -12.66 -2.75
C ILE A 40 1.23 -13.64 -3.78
N ARG A 41 0.96 -14.89 -3.38
CA ARG A 41 0.25 -15.88 -4.21
C ARG A 41 -1.25 -15.59 -4.30
N SER A 42 -1.84 -14.98 -3.29
CA SER A 42 -3.27 -14.68 -3.25
C SER A 42 -3.62 -13.33 -3.89
N TYR A 43 -2.73 -12.34 -3.80
CA TYR A 43 -3.00 -10.97 -4.25
C TYR A 43 -2.00 -10.49 -5.30
N LYS A 44 -2.46 -9.63 -6.19
CA LYS A 44 -1.62 -8.94 -7.17
C LYS A 44 -0.87 -7.81 -6.49
N LEU A 45 0.40 -7.65 -6.85
CA LEU A 45 1.28 -6.57 -6.38
C LEU A 45 1.44 -5.61 -7.56
N LEU A 46 0.57 -4.62 -7.63
CA LEU A 46 0.44 -3.74 -8.80
C LEU A 46 1.37 -2.52 -8.71
N GLY A 47 2.36 -2.53 -7.82
CA GLY A 47 3.21 -1.38 -7.55
C GLY A 47 2.38 -0.19 -7.09
N ASP A 48 2.54 0.96 -7.73
CA ASP A 48 1.85 2.19 -7.36
C ASP A 48 0.31 2.09 -7.52
N ASP A 49 -0.19 1.07 -8.23
CA ASP A 49 -1.61 0.76 -8.38
C ASP A 49 -2.11 -0.34 -7.41
N THR A 50 -1.31 -0.75 -6.41
CA THR A 50 -1.65 -1.90 -5.56
C THR A 50 -2.88 -1.68 -4.69
N ILE A 51 -3.13 -0.42 -4.30
CA ILE A 51 -4.29 -0.07 -3.49
C ILE A 51 -5.41 0.35 -4.42
N ILE A 52 -6.47 -0.44 -4.46
CA ILE A 52 -7.72 0.01 -5.05
C ILE A 52 -8.27 1.12 -4.15
N ASN A 53 -8.05 2.38 -4.51
CA ASN A 53 -8.76 3.47 -3.87
C ASN A 53 -10.18 3.55 -4.47
N PRO A 54 -11.23 3.16 -3.73
CA PRO A 54 -12.59 3.15 -4.27
C PRO A 54 -13.19 4.56 -4.33
N TYR A 55 -12.51 5.57 -3.76
CA TYR A 55 -13.02 6.93 -3.65
C TYR A 55 -12.29 7.82 -4.64
N ASN A 56 -12.71 7.72 -5.90
CA ASN A 56 -12.29 8.62 -6.95
C ASN A 56 -13.40 9.64 -7.26
N PHE A 57 -13.08 10.91 -7.40
CA PHE A 57 -14.01 11.92 -7.89
C PHE A 57 -13.46 12.63 -9.12
N TYR A 58 -14.33 12.98 -10.06
CA TYR A 58 -13.96 13.80 -11.20
C TYR A 58 -13.74 15.25 -10.76
N TYR A 59 -12.56 15.80 -11.07
CA TYR A 59 -12.15 17.16 -10.74
C TYR A 59 -12.13 18.00 -12.02
N PRO A 60 -13.22 18.76 -12.30
CA PRO A 60 -13.37 19.50 -13.56
C PRO A 60 -12.22 20.47 -13.88
N PRO A 61 -11.63 21.21 -12.90
CA PRO A 61 -10.56 22.16 -13.21
C PRO A 61 -9.33 21.56 -13.89
N GLN A 62 -9.14 20.24 -13.83
CA GLN A 62 -8.01 19.55 -14.46
C GLN A 62 -8.42 18.42 -15.39
N ASP A 63 -9.72 18.28 -15.64
CA ASP A 63 -10.28 17.21 -16.49
C ASP A 63 -9.72 15.81 -16.14
N ARG A 64 -9.67 15.47 -14.85
CA ARG A 64 -9.15 14.18 -14.37
C ARG A 64 -9.86 13.70 -13.11
N THR A 65 -9.77 12.41 -12.83
CA THR A 65 -10.16 11.86 -11.53
C THR A 65 -9.08 12.09 -10.48
N ARG A 66 -9.50 12.21 -9.23
CA ARG A 66 -8.63 12.32 -8.06
C ARG A 66 -9.16 11.43 -6.94
N ASN A 67 -8.25 10.85 -6.17
CA ASN A 67 -8.59 10.15 -4.94
C ASN A 67 -9.05 11.15 -3.86
N PHE A 68 -10.04 10.77 -3.07
CA PHE A 68 -10.52 11.53 -1.91
C PHE A 68 -10.65 10.68 -0.66
N GLY A 69 -9.70 9.78 -0.44
CA GLY A 69 -9.56 9.05 0.82
C GLY A 69 -8.20 8.41 0.89
N ASP A 70 -7.65 8.27 2.09
CA ASP A 70 -6.33 7.71 2.30
C ASP A 70 -6.41 6.39 3.08
N ALA A 71 -5.54 5.43 2.70
CA ALA A 71 -5.39 4.16 3.39
C ALA A 71 -4.58 4.36 4.67
N ASN A 72 -5.29 4.56 5.77
CA ASN A 72 -4.70 4.78 7.08
C ASN A 72 -4.76 3.51 7.91
N HIS A 73 -3.67 3.21 8.62
CA HIS A 73 -3.68 2.16 9.62
C HIS A 73 -4.18 2.70 10.96
N GLN A 74 -5.03 1.95 11.66
CA GLN A 74 -5.72 2.44 12.86
C GLN A 74 -4.79 2.76 14.04
N ASN A 75 -3.66 2.05 14.13
CA ASN A 75 -2.78 2.07 15.31
C ASN A 75 -1.33 2.47 15.04
N ILE A 76 -0.97 2.77 13.79
CA ILE A 76 0.40 3.14 13.40
C ILE A 76 0.31 4.29 12.41
N ASP A 77 1.26 5.22 12.49
CA ASP A 77 1.38 6.36 11.58
C ASP A 77 1.99 5.92 10.24
N VAL A 78 1.20 5.14 9.49
CA VAL A 78 1.60 4.51 8.24
C VAL A 78 0.48 4.67 7.22
N LEU A 79 0.84 5.28 6.11
CA LEU A 79 0.02 5.34 4.90
C LEU A 79 0.50 4.24 3.96
N LEU A 80 -0.39 3.32 3.60
CA LEU A 80 -0.01 2.29 2.66
C LEU A 80 0.31 2.95 1.30
N GLY A 81 1.50 2.72 0.77
CA GLY A 81 1.90 3.18 -0.55
C GLY A 81 1.66 2.10 -1.59
N ALA A 82 2.66 1.23 -1.77
CA ALA A 82 2.64 0.17 -2.76
C ALA A 82 3.19 -1.13 -2.20
N PHE A 83 2.75 -2.27 -2.75
CA PHE A 83 3.50 -3.52 -2.66
C PHE A 83 4.10 -3.85 -4.01
N TYR A 84 5.32 -4.38 -4.01
CA TYR A 84 6.05 -4.68 -5.24
C TYR A 84 6.30 -6.18 -5.38
N GLU A 85 6.36 -6.65 -6.63
CA GLU A 85 6.81 -8.01 -6.93
C GLU A 85 8.25 -8.24 -6.42
N PRO A 86 8.61 -9.45 -5.96
CA PRO A 86 9.90 -9.68 -5.32
C PRO A 86 11.12 -9.30 -6.16
N VAL A 87 11.05 -9.47 -7.49
CA VAL A 87 12.13 -9.04 -8.40
C VAL A 87 12.35 -7.52 -8.30
N LYS A 88 11.27 -6.74 -8.34
CA LYS A 88 11.34 -5.28 -8.22
C LYS A 88 11.82 -4.86 -6.83
N CYS A 89 11.39 -5.56 -5.78
CA CYS A 89 11.91 -5.31 -4.43
C CYS A 89 13.43 -5.46 -4.37
N MET A 90 13.99 -6.51 -4.98
CA MET A 90 15.44 -6.72 -4.99
C MET A 90 16.17 -5.63 -5.79
N GLU A 91 15.63 -5.22 -6.94
CA GLU A 91 16.17 -4.09 -7.71
C GLU A 91 16.22 -2.82 -6.87
N LEU A 92 15.10 -2.45 -6.23
CA LEU A 92 15.00 -1.26 -5.40
C LEU A 92 15.92 -1.33 -4.16
N MET A 93 16.06 -2.52 -3.55
CA MET A 93 16.99 -2.69 -2.44
C MET A 93 18.43 -2.40 -2.87
N ASN A 94 18.87 -2.94 -4.01
CA ASN A 94 20.22 -2.72 -4.52
C ASN A 94 20.44 -1.27 -5.00
N GLU A 95 19.39 -0.60 -5.47
CA GLU A 95 19.46 0.79 -5.92
C GLU A 95 19.57 1.77 -4.73
N PHE A 96 18.74 1.58 -3.70
CA PHE A 96 18.60 2.57 -2.63
C PHE A 96 19.50 2.31 -1.41
N TYR A 97 19.94 1.07 -1.21
CA TYR A 97 20.76 0.71 -0.05
C TYR A 97 22.16 0.27 -0.47
N PRO A 98 23.19 1.09 -0.20
CA PRO A 98 24.58 0.66 -0.29
C PRO A 98 24.81 -0.63 0.49
N GLN A 99 25.74 -1.48 0.07
CA GLN A 99 25.97 -2.80 0.69
C GLN A 99 26.43 -2.71 2.15
N GLU A 100 26.99 -1.57 2.54
CA GLU A 100 27.38 -1.22 3.91
C GLU A 100 26.22 -0.71 4.79
N ASP A 101 25.04 -0.46 4.21
CA ASP A 101 23.87 0.01 4.97
C ASP A 101 23.42 -1.06 5.99
N ALA A 102 23.02 -0.59 7.18
CA ALA A 102 22.62 -1.44 8.29
C ALA A 102 21.44 -2.37 7.95
N ILE A 103 20.60 -2.03 6.95
CA ILE A 103 19.48 -2.86 6.50
C ILE A 103 19.92 -4.28 6.10
N TRP A 104 21.10 -4.43 5.49
CA TRP A 104 21.62 -5.72 5.04
C TRP A 104 21.98 -6.65 6.21
N GLN A 105 22.13 -6.10 7.42
CA GLN A 105 22.39 -6.85 8.65
C GLN A 105 21.11 -7.18 9.43
N GLN A 106 19.95 -6.62 9.05
CA GLN A 106 18.70 -6.80 9.79
C GLN A 106 17.96 -8.10 9.44
N GLU A 107 18.44 -8.88 8.47
CA GLU A 107 17.73 -10.05 7.94
C GLU A 107 16.27 -9.70 7.56
N VAL A 108 16.12 -8.67 6.72
CA VAL A 108 14.83 -8.17 6.23
C VAL A 108 14.81 -8.14 4.71
N PHE A 109 13.62 -8.12 4.13
CA PHE A 109 13.39 -8.01 2.70
C PHE A 109 12.36 -6.92 2.40
N LEU A 110 12.63 -6.07 1.41
CA LEU A 110 11.69 -5.05 0.95
C LEU A 110 10.44 -5.71 0.36
N ILE A 111 9.26 -5.22 0.74
CA ILE A 111 7.99 -5.69 0.19
C ILE A 111 7.15 -4.58 -0.42
N GLY A 112 7.50 -3.33 -0.16
CA GLY A 112 6.69 -2.19 -0.55
C GLY A 112 7.24 -0.86 -0.06
N THR A 113 6.45 0.18 -0.27
CA THR A 113 6.70 1.54 0.22
C THR A 113 5.50 2.03 1.01
N ASN A 114 5.75 3.02 1.85
CA ASN A 114 4.71 3.88 2.40
C ASN A 114 4.75 5.26 1.74
N ASP A 115 3.64 6.00 1.82
CA ASP A 115 3.47 7.29 1.12
C ASP A 115 4.39 8.42 1.65
N MET A 116 5.17 8.14 2.70
CA MET A 116 6.19 9.04 3.27
C MET A 116 7.62 8.68 2.84
N ASN A 117 7.79 7.96 1.74
CA ASN A 117 9.08 7.47 1.23
C ASN A 117 9.83 6.54 2.19
N HIS A 118 9.14 5.86 3.11
CA HIS A 118 9.76 4.82 3.92
C HIS A 118 9.57 3.46 3.27
N ALA A 119 10.57 2.60 3.44
CA ALA A 119 10.48 1.22 2.99
C ALA A 119 9.61 0.41 3.96
N LEU A 120 8.73 -0.42 3.38
CA LEU A 120 8.00 -1.45 4.09
C LEU A 120 8.74 -2.78 3.90
N LEU A 121 9.14 -3.38 5.01
CA LEU A 121 10.01 -4.55 5.06
C LEU A 121 9.30 -5.73 5.72
N VAL A 122 9.71 -6.94 5.37
CA VAL A 122 9.34 -8.18 6.06
C VAL A 122 10.60 -8.84 6.62
N GLY A 123 10.54 -9.31 7.86
CA GLY A 123 11.64 -10.07 8.47
C GLY A 123 11.77 -11.47 7.85
N ILE A 124 12.99 -11.81 7.43
CA ILE A 124 13.37 -13.11 6.86
C ILE A 124 14.32 -13.89 7.78
N GLY A 125 14.82 -13.24 8.83
CA GLY A 125 15.67 -13.81 9.85
C GLY A 125 14.89 -14.62 10.87
N SER A 126 15.58 -15.52 11.57
CA SER A 126 14.95 -16.36 12.60
C SER A 126 14.37 -15.55 13.77
N ALA A 127 14.96 -14.38 14.08
CA ALA A 127 14.55 -13.52 15.18
C ALA A 127 13.38 -12.59 14.85
N ASN A 128 13.10 -12.36 13.56
CA ASN A 128 12.09 -11.41 13.09
C ASN A 128 11.16 -12.00 12.00
N LEU A 129 11.15 -13.31 11.82
CA LEU A 129 10.42 -13.99 10.75
C LEU A 129 8.96 -13.52 10.66
N ASP A 130 8.51 -13.23 9.44
CA ASP A 130 7.18 -12.73 9.07
C ASP A 130 6.85 -11.30 9.55
N ARG A 131 7.55 -10.74 10.54
CA ARG A 131 7.26 -9.41 11.10
C ARG A 131 7.37 -8.31 10.06
N ILE A 132 6.44 -7.37 10.13
CA ILE A 132 6.49 -6.16 9.31
C ILE A 132 7.26 -5.07 10.04
N ILE A 133 8.20 -4.48 9.31
CA ILE A 133 9.13 -3.47 9.80
C ILE A 133 9.07 -2.28 8.84
N ILE A 134 9.20 -1.07 9.39
CA ILE A 134 9.36 0.15 8.59
C ILE A 134 10.77 0.68 8.79
N ASP A 135 11.41 1.05 7.68
CA ASP A 135 12.69 1.74 7.67
C ASP A 135 12.49 3.26 7.80
N ARG A 136 12.89 3.82 8.94
CA ARG A 136 12.81 5.25 9.28
C ARG A 136 14.22 5.78 9.52
N PRO A 137 14.99 6.15 8.46
CA PRO A 137 16.37 6.60 8.62
C PRO A 137 16.50 7.90 9.44
N ASP A 138 15.40 8.60 9.65
CA ASP A 138 15.25 9.81 10.47
C ASP A 138 15.03 9.55 11.96
N LEU A 139 14.79 8.30 12.38
CA LEU A 139 14.42 7.93 13.76
C LEU A 139 15.45 7.01 14.42
N GLU A 140 15.42 6.98 15.76
CA GLU A 140 16.12 6.00 16.58
C GLU A 140 15.10 5.33 17.54
N PRO A 141 14.80 4.03 17.39
CA PRO A 141 15.42 3.10 16.44
C PRO A 141 14.94 3.31 14.98
N ARG A 142 15.87 3.14 14.02
CA ARG A 142 15.60 3.24 12.57
C ARG A 142 14.60 2.19 12.07
N PHE A 143 14.73 0.95 12.53
CA PHE A 143 13.87 -0.16 12.11
C PHE A 143 12.78 -0.41 13.15
N ILE A 144 11.53 -0.10 12.79
CA ILE A 144 10.41 -0.14 13.73
C ILE A 144 9.46 -1.27 13.32
N SER A 145 9.27 -2.26 14.20
CA SER A 145 8.27 -3.30 13.98
C SER A 145 6.86 -2.73 14.19
N VAL A 146 5.97 -2.99 13.24
CA VAL A 146 4.62 -2.39 13.21
C VAL A 146 3.49 -3.42 13.13
N ALA A 147 3.79 -4.67 12.78
CA ALA A 147 2.83 -5.78 12.78
C ALA A 147 3.57 -7.12 12.89
N GLU A 148 2.88 -8.15 13.39
CA GLU A 148 3.47 -9.50 13.54
C GLU A 148 3.60 -10.22 12.19
N ASP A 149 2.72 -9.92 11.24
CA ASP A 149 2.80 -10.40 9.87
C ASP A 149 2.07 -9.47 8.88
N ILE A 150 2.16 -9.80 7.58
CA ILE A 150 1.51 -9.00 6.52
C ILE A 150 -0.01 -8.99 6.63
N LEU A 151 -0.64 -10.05 7.13
CA LEU A 151 -2.10 -10.11 7.28
C LEU A 151 -2.56 -9.26 8.47
N ASP A 152 -1.79 -9.23 9.55
CA ASP A 152 -1.99 -8.33 10.69
C ASP A 152 -1.91 -6.86 10.24
N LEU A 153 -0.86 -6.50 9.49
CA LEU A 153 -0.71 -5.17 8.89
C LEU A 153 -1.93 -4.78 8.05
N ILE A 154 -2.32 -5.65 7.09
CA ILE A 154 -3.43 -5.34 6.19
C ILE A 154 -4.75 -5.20 6.94
N ARG A 155 -5.00 -6.00 7.98
CA ARG A 155 -6.24 -5.89 8.78
C ARG A 155 -6.36 -4.57 9.52
N GLY A 156 -5.25 -3.92 9.85
CA GLY A 156 -5.25 -2.62 10.49
C GLY A 156 -5.51 -1.45 9.53
N PHE A 157 -5.46 -1.66 8.21
CA PHE A 157 -5.76 -0.62 7.22
C PHE A 157 -7.26 -0.43 6.99
N SER A 158 -7.63 0.84 6.80
CA SER A 158 -8.95 1.24 6.33
C SER A 158 -8.85 2.46 5.42
N ILE A 159 -9.70 2.54 4.39
CA ILE A 159 -9.89 3.78 3.63
C ILE A 159 -11.24 4.36 3.98
N ARG A 160 -11.23 5.66 4.26
CA ARG A 160 -12.44 6.47 4.48
C ARG A 160 -12.40 7.66 3.53
N PRO A 161 -13.57 8.11 3.03
CA PRO A 161 -13.61 9.33 2.25
C PRO A 161 -13.30 10.54 3.14
N GLU A 162 -12.45 11.44 2.64
CA GLU A 162 -11.98 12.63 3.33
C GLU A 162 -12.44 13.90 2.61
N GLU A 163 -13.35 14.64 3.23
CA GLU A 163 -13.92 15.86 2.63
C GLU A 163 -12.86 16.92 2.29
N ARG A 164 -11.78 17.00 3.10
CA ARG A 164 -10.67 17.93 2.84
C ARG A 164 -9.99 17.69 1.49
N MET A 165 -10.04 16.47 0.96
CA MET A 165 -9.44 16.10 -0.33
C MET A 165 -10.31 16.46 -1.53
N LEU A 166 -11.53 16.98 -1.32
CA LEU A 166 -12.41 17.40 -2.40
C LEU A 166 -12.10 18.81 -2.94
N TYR A 167 -11.24 19.58 -2.26
CA TYR A 167 -10.87 20.96 -2.62
C TYR A 167 -12.05 21.95 -2.62
N GLY A 168 -12.92 21.87 -1.61
CA GLY A 168 -14.02 22.82 -1.38
C GLY A 168 -15.42 22.18 -1.31
N PRO A 169 -15.80 21.31 -2.26
CA PRO A 169 -17.04 20.54 -2.21
C PRO A 169 -17.15 19.66 -0.97
N LYS A 170 -18.40 19.39 -0.57
CA LYS A 170 -18.75 18.49 0.55
C LYS A 170 -19.05 17.09 0.06
N LEU A 171 -18.89 16.10 0.94
CA LEU A 171 -19.26 14.71 0.64
C LEU A 171 -20.75 14.58 0.25
N SER A 172 -21.62 15.43 0.81
CA SER A 172 -23.06 15.48 0.48
C SER A 172 -23.36 15.96 -0.95
N GLN A 173 -22.41 16.58 -1.63
CA GLN A 173 -22.55 17.02 -3.03
C GLN A 173 -22.16 15.93 -4.01
N LEU A 174 -21.59 14.82 -3.54
CA LEU A 174 -21.16 13.74 -4.41
C LEU A 174 -22.36 12.93 -4.92
N TYR A 175 -22.34 12.64 -6.21
CA TYR A 175 -23.29 11.73 -6.87
C TYR A 175 -22.55 10.89 -7.91
N LYS A 176 -23.19 9.85 -8.42
CA LYS A 176 -22.58 8.94 -9.37
C LYS A 176 -23.63 8.51 -10.39
N ASN A 177 -23.33 8.61 -11.68
CA ASN A 177 -24.23 8.08 -12.71
C ASN A 177 -24.06 6.56 -12.81
N TRP A 178 -25.05 5.90 -13.40
CA TRP A 178 -24.96 4.47 -13.68
C TRP A 178 -23.80 4.15 -14.63
N GLY A 179 -22.97 3.19 -14.26
CA GLY A 179 -21.82 2.75 -15.07
C GLY A 179 -20.52 3.53 -14.87
N GLU A 180 -20.52 4.62 -14.09
CA GLU A 180 -19.28 5.31 -13.73
C GLU A 180 -18.53 4.53 -12.63
N ASP A 181 -17.23 4.71 -12.54
CA ASP A 181 -16.37 4.21 -11.45
C ASP A 181 -15.97 5.34 -10.47
N PHE A 182 -16.06 6.61 -10.89
CA PHE A 182 -15.83 7.81 -10.06
C PHE A 182 -17.12 8.50 -9.60
N TRP A 183 -16.98 9.42 -8.64
CA TRP A 183 -18.02 10.34 -8.16
C TRP A 183 -17.94 11.69 -8.88
N ARG A 184 -19.08 12.30 -9.14
CA ARG A 184 -19.23 13.67 -9.64
C ARG A 184 -19.63 14.60 -8.51
N ILE A 185 -19.36 15.89 -8.69
CA ILE A 185 -19.77 16.94 -7.76
C ILE A 185 -20.98 17.65 -8.34
N ARG A 186 -22.07 17.75 -7.58
CA ARG A 186 -23.22 18.60 -7.96
C ARG A 186 -22.78 20.05 -7.97
N GLU A 187 -23.06 20.76 -9.06
CA GLU A 187 -22.99 22.22 -9.08
C GLU A 187 -23.96 22.75 -8.01
N THR A 188 -23.41 23.34 -6.95
CA THR A 188 -24.23 24.23 -6.12
C THR A 188 -24.46 25.48 -6.93
N GLU A 189 -25.72 25.86 -7.12
CA GLU A 189 -26.05 27.22 -7.58
C GLU A 189 -25.20 28.19 -6.77
N ALA A 190 -24.40 29.02 -7.45
CA ALA A 190 -23.67 30.07 -6.77
C ALA A 190 -24.68 30.86 -5.94
N PRO A 191 -24.37 31.19 -4.67
CA PRO A 191 -25.26 32.04 -3.90
C PRO A 191 -25.53 33.28 -4.75
N GLN A 192 -26.80 33.49 -5.11
CA GLN A 192 -27.21 34.67 -5.86
C GLN A 192 -26.75 35.88 -5.02
N GLN A 193 -25.74 36.60 -5.54
CA GLN A 193 -25.20 37.80 -4.92
C GLN A 193 -26.20 38.94 -5.05
#